data_AF-A0A4U0GRD0-F1
#
_entry.id   AF-A0A4U0GRD0-F1
#
_cell.length_a   1.000
_cell.length_b   1.000
_cell.length_c   1.000
_cell.angle_alpha   90.00
_cell.angle_beta   90.00
_cell.angle_gamma   90.00
#
_symmetry.space_group_name_H-M   'P 1'
#
loop_
_entity.id
_entity.type
_entity.pdbx_description
1 polymer ?
#
loop_
_entity_poly.entity_id
_entity_poly.type
_entity_poly.pdbx_seq_one_letter_code
_entity_poly.pdbx_strand_id
1 'polypeptide(L)'
;MALYLTRSKTSTIIKEGDKEGNSFSINQQAILKAITVNPRITLPELSAIVGINESNIQKNVKKLRDVGKISRVGPARGGYWKIID
;
A
#
# COMPACT_ATOMS: atom_id res chain seq x y z
N MET A 1 -2.08 23.49 16.91
CA MET A 1 -2.82 22.24 17.20
C MET A 1 -3.20 21.61 15.86
N ALA A 2 -2.48 20.68 15.22
CA ALA A 2 -1.28 19.93 15.54
C ALA A 2 -0.24 20.11 14.41
N LEU A 3 1.03 20.19 14.80
CA LEU A 3 2.18 20.30 13.91
C LEU A 3 2.36 18.97 13.16
N TYR A 4 2.13 18.95 11.85
CA TYR A 4 2.68 17.88 10.99
C TYR A 4 4.10 18.27 10.56
N LEU A 5 5.00 18.32 11.53
CA LEU A 5 6.43 18.11 11.28
C LEU A 5 6.62 16.61 11.20
N THR A 6 7.10 16.08 10.06
CA THR A 6 8.09 14.99 10.03
C THR A 6 8.62 14.75 8.60
N ARG A 7 9.79 15.36 8.36
CA ARG A 7 11.03 14.70 7.90
C ARG A 7 10.94 13.73 6.71
N SER A 8 11.51 14.18 5.61
CA SER A 8 11.99 13.40 4.46
C SER A 8 12.85 12.20 4.90
N LYS A 9 12.46 11.00 4.43
CA LYS A 9 13.36 9.86 4.20
C LYS A 9 12.94 9.13 2.92
N THR A 10 13.76 9.32 1.89
CA THR A 10 13.91 8.41 0.75
C THR A 10 14.50 7.10 1.25
N SER A 11 13.87 5.97 0.92
CA SER A 11 14.51 4.65 0.95
C SER A 11 14.04 3.83 -0.26
N THR A 12 14.55 4.19 -1.43
CA THR A 12 14.61 3.26 -2.58
C THR A 12 15.82 2.36 -2.36
N ILE A 13 15.63 1.15 -1.85
CA ILE A 13 16.43 -0.04 -2.20
C ILE A 13 15.60 -1.26 -1.80
N ILE A 14 15.01 -1.99 -2.77
CA ILE A 14 15.12 -3.46 -2.94
C ILE A 14 14.76 -3.79 -4.40
N LYS A 15 15.72 -4.33 -5.16
CA LYS A 15 15.54 -4.77 -6.55
C LYS A 15 15.50 -6.29 -6.54
N GLU A 16 14.31 -6.88 -6.57
CA GLU A 16 14.13 -8.27 -6.99
C GLU A 16 12.87 -8.35 -7.85
N GLY A 17 13.07 -8.85 -9.06
CA GLY A 17 12.04 -8.98 -10.07
C GLY A 17 11.47 -10.37 -10.05
N ASP A 18 10.16 -10.46 -10.21
CA ASP A 18 9.50 -11.64 -10.75
C ASP A 18 8.57 -11.20 -11.88
N LYS A 19 8.72 -11.91 -12.98
CA LYS A 19 8.03 -11.71 -14.25
C LYS A 19 6.58 -12.12 -14.08
N GLU A 20 5.64 -11.20 -14.28
CA GLU A 20 4.32 -11.51 -14.86
C GLU A 20 3.52 -10.22 -15.12
N GLY A 21 3.32 -9.92 -16.41
CA GLY A 21 2.14 -9.23 -17.00
C GLY A 21 1.79 -7.78 -16.65
N ASN A 22 2.14 -7.24 -15.48
CA ASN A 22 1.74 -5.88 -15.09
C ASN A 22 2.80 -5.28 -14.15
N SER A 23 3.68 -4.42 -14.68
CA SER A 23 4.84 -3.87 -13.97
C SER A 23 4.41 -2.89 -12.85
N PHE A 24 3.98 -3.44 -11.71
CA PHE A 24 3.77 -2.67 -10.49
C PHE A 24 5.12 -2.31 -9.86
N SER A 25 5.25 -1.07 -9.38
CA SER A 25 6.44 -0.60 -8.67
C SER A 25 6.71 -1.46 -7.44
N ILE A 26 7.98 -1.56 -7.00
CA ILE A 26 8.41 -2.26 -5.78
C ILE A 26 7.52 -1.90 -4.58
N ASN A 27 7.19 -0.62 -4.44
CA ASN A 27 6.31 -0.13 -3.37
C ASN A 27 4.88 -0.68 -3.48
N GLN A 28 4.34 -0.78 -4.69
CA GLN A 28 3.00 -1.33 -4.93
C GLN A 28 2.97 -2.84 -4.66
N GLN A 29 4.01 -3.56 -5.04
CA GLN A 29 4.14 -4.98 -4.72
C GLN A 29 4.27 -5.21 -3.21
N ALA A 30 5.04 -4.38 -2.51
CA ALA A 30 5.14 -4.44 -1.05
C ALA A 30 3.78 -4.19 -0.37
N ILE A 31 3.00 -3.20 -0.87
CA ILE A 31 1.63 -2.95 -0.39
C ILE A 31 0.74 -4.17 -0.64
N LEU A 32 0.79 -4.77 -1.83
CA LEU A 32 -0.01 -5.96 -2.15
C LEU A 32 0.35 -7.12 -1.23
N LYS A 33 1.65 -7.42 -1.03
CA LYS A 33 2.12 -8.45 -0.09
C LYS A 33 1.61 -8.18 1.33
N ALA A 34 1.71 -6.94 1.80
CA ALA A 34 1.24 -6.57 3.14
C ALA A 34 -0.29 -6.76 3.30
N ILE A 35 -1.07 -6.44 2.26
CA ILE A 35 -2.53 -6.68 2.22
C ILE A 35 -2.83 -8.18 2.18
N THR A 36 -2.05 -8.99 1.46
CA THR A 36 -2.21 -10.46 1.44
C THR A 36 -1.99 -11.06 2.82
N VAL A 37 -0.96 -10.59 3.54
CA VAL A 37 -0.65 -11.05 4.90
C VAL A 37 -1.70 -10.58 5.90
N ASN A 38 -2.11 -9.32 5.81
CA ASN A 38 -3.13 -8.74 6.68
C ASN A 38 -4.13 -7.89 5.87
N PRO A 39 -5.31 -8.43 5.52
CA PRO A 39 -6.30 -7.69 4.76
C PRO A 39 -6.97 -6.59 5.58
N ARG A 40 -6.81 -6.57 6.92
CA ARG A 40 -7.33 -5.50 7.80
C ARG A 40 -6.34 -4.37 8.01
N ILE A 41 -5.20 -4.39 7.31
CA ILE A 41 -4.15 -3.41 7.47
C ILE A 41 -4.63 -1.97 7.15
N THR A 42 -4.15 -1.04 7.95
CA THR A 42 -4.45 0.39 7.82
C THR A 42 -3.38 1.13 6.99
N LEU A 43 -3.69 2.33 6.48
CA LEU A 43 -2.71 3.16 5.77
C LEU A 43 -1.44 3.50 6.60
N PRO A 44 -1.52 3.88 7.89
CA PRO A 44 -0.32 4.15 8.69
C PRO A 44 0.53 2.90 8.93
N GLU A 45 -0.09 1.72 9.07
CA GLU A 45 0.65 0.45 9.17
C GLU A 45 1.37 0.12 7.86
N LEU A 46 0.69 0.30 6.71
CA LEU A 46 1.32 0.15 5.40
C LEU A 46 2.52 1.10 5.22
N SER A 47 2.40 2.34 5.69
CA SER A 47 3.49 3.33 5.70
C SER A 47 4.69 2.83 6.52
N ALA A 48 4.43 2.29 7.71
CA ALA A 48 5.47 1.74 8.58
C ALA A 48 6.16 0.50 7.99
N ILE A 49 5.40 -0.38 7.34
CA ILE A 49 5.95 -1.62 6.73
C ILE A 49 6.75 -1.31 5.46
N VAL A 50 6.23 -0.46 4.59
CA VAL A 50 6.85 -0.15 3.29
C VAL A 50 7.94 0.92 3.44
N GLY A 51 7.93 1.69 4.54
CA GLY A 51 8.92 2.73 4.80
C GLY A 51 8.75 3.97 3.91
N ILE A 52 7.54 4.21 3.41
CA ILE A 52 7.21 5.38 2.58
C ILE A 52 6.07 6.18 3.19
N ASN A 53 6.06 7.49 2.94
CA ASN A 53 5.07 8.41 3.50
C ASN A 53 3.61 7.97 3.23
N GLU A 54 2.72 8.21 4.20
CA GLU A 54 1.28 7.89 4.12
C GLU A 54 0.63 8.47 2.86
N SER A 55 0.98 9.69 2.46
CA SER A 55 0.49 10.30 1.22
C SER A 55 0.87 9.49 -0.03
N ASN A 56 2.06 8.89 -0.04
CA ASN A 56 2.50 8.01 -1.14
C ASN A 56 1.81 6.65 -1.07
N ILE A 57 1.61 6.08 0.14
CA ILE A 57 0.78 4.88 0.32
C ILE A 57 -0.62 5.14 -0.22
N GLN A 58 -1.27 6.24 0.16
CA GLN A 58 -2.60 6.59 -0.29
C GLN A 58 -2.70 6.71 -1.82
N LYS A 59 -1.71 7.34 -2.46
CA LYS A 59 -1.61 7.40 -3.92
C LYS A 59 -1.45 6.02 -4.55
N ASN A 60 -0.60 5.16 -3.99
CA ASN A 60 -0.37 3.80 -4.50
C ASN A 60 -1.58 2.89 -4.30
N VAL A 61 -2.19 2.89 -3.10
CA VAL A 61 -3.43 2.17 -2.78
C VAL A 61 -4.56 2.63 -3.70
N LYS A 62 -4.69 3.95 -3.93
CA LYS A 62 -5.67 4.49 -4.89
C LYS A 62 -5.41 3.94 -6.29
N LYS A 63 -4.17 4.00 -6.80
CA LYS A 63 -3.81 3.43 -8.10
C LYS A 63 -4.14 1.93 -8.18
N LEU A 64 -3.78 1.15 -7.16
CA LEU A 64 -4.06 -0.30 -7.10
C LEU A 64 -5.57 -0.59 -7.09
N ARG A 65 -6.36 0.27 -6.46
CA ARG A 65 -7.82 0.19 -6.51
C ARG A 65 -8.38 0.57 -7.88
N ASP A 66 -7.85 1.63 -8.48
CA ASP A 66 -8.31 2.16 -9.76
C ASP A 66 -7.99 1.20 -10.92
N VAL A 67 -6.86 0.48 -10.86
CA VAL A 67 -6.52 -0.61 -11.79
C VAL A 67 -7.23 -1.93 -11.46
N GLY A 68 -8.09 -1.95 -10.43
CA GLY A 68 -8.89 -3.11 -10.06
C GLY A 68 -8.12 -4.23 -9.36
N LYS A 69 -6.92 -3.98 -8.81
CA LYS A 69 -6.13 -5.00 -8.08
C LYS A 69 -6.54 -5.19 -6.63
N ILE A 70 -7.08 -4.15 -5.99
CA ILE A 70 -7.60 -4.23 -4.62
C ILE A 70 -8.95 -3.54 -4.50
N SER A 71 -9.80 -4.02 -3.61
CA SER A 71 -11.06 -3.36 -3.25
C SER A 71 -11.31 -3.46 -1.75
N ARG A 72 -11.88 -2.40 -1.18
CA ARG A 72 -12.28 -2.41 0.23
C ARG A 72 -13.68 -3.00 0.32
N VAL A 73 -13.80 -4.17 0.95
CA VAL A 73 -15.04 -4.93 1.11
C VAL A 73 -15.44 -4.96 2.58
N GLY A 74 -16.69 -4.64 2.86
CA GLY A 74 -17.30 -4.79 4.19
C GLY A 74 -17.75 -3.47 4.85
N PRO A 75 -18.27 -3.55 6.09
CA PRO A 75 -18.93 -2.44 6.77
C PRO A 75 -17.96 -1.31 7.16
N ALA A 76 -18.48 -0.10 7.36
CA ALA A 76 -17.69 1.11 7.65
C ALA A 76 -16.68 0.96 8.82
N ARG A 77 -17.00 0.09 9.80
CA ARG A 77 -16.18 -0.19 11.01
C ARG A 77 -15.48 -1.56 11.02
N GLY A 78 -15.44 -2.27 9.90
CA GLY A 78 -14.84 -3.62 9.87
C GLY A 78 -14.48 -4.14 8.48
N GLY A 79 -14.56 -3.29 7.46
CA GLY A 79 -14.16 -3.67 6.10
C GLY A 79 -12.68 -4.01 6.02
N TYR A 80 -12.37 -4.93 5.12
CA TYR A 80 -11.03 -5.41 4.83
C TYR A 80 -10.70 -5.15 3.36
N TRP A 81 -9.42 -5.14 3.04
CA TRP A 81 -8.91 -5.09 1.68
C TRP A 81 -8.94 -6.49 1.09
N LYS A 82 -9.62 -6.63 -0.04
CA LYS A 82 -9.67 -7.84 -0.86
C LYS A 82 -8.82 -7.61 -2.11
N ILE A 83 -7.93 -8.55 -2.42
CA ILE A 83 -7.22 -8.57 -3.69
C ILE A 83 -8.17 -9.15 -4.74
N ILE A 84 -8.30 -8.43 -5.85
CA ILE A 84 -9.05 -8.85 -7.03
C ILE A 84 -7.97 -9.08 -8.07
N ASP A 85 -7.73 -10.34 -8.44
CA ASP A 85 -6.75 -10.66 -9.47
C ASP A 85 -7.35 -10.53 -10.87
#